data_AF-A0A109IGQ8-F1
#
_entry.id   AF-A0A109IGQ8-F1
#
_cell.length_a   1.000
_cell.length_b   1.000
_cell.length_c   1.000
_cell.angle_alpha   90.00
_cell.angle_beta   90.00
_cell.angle_gamma   90.00
#
_symmetry.space_group_name_H-M   'P 1'
#
loop_
_entity.id
_entity.type
_entity.pdbx_description
1 polymer ?
#
loop_
_entity_poly.entity_id
_entity_poly.type
_entity_poly.pdbx_seq_one_letter_code
_entity_poly.pdbx_strand_id
1 'polypeptide(L)'
;MREEVLPGGNTTGAVLIDGVVHKRASRWTPTVHAVLRHLEDAGFDAAPRALGFDDQGREMLSYLPGETIGGREPWPGWATADTMLVQVGRWLRRVHDLTAGFTPPSDECWFVGRTMGPGLVVGHQDASPYNAVVDGDRLVGFCDWDTAGPSSREWDLAFSALTWVPLAAPRDGSPVGDDDLRERSRRLRLLLDAYGYAGDRGGFAAAVPQRARRQADVIRHLADAGDGAATALLPVAALLERSATDVEALPATFWTH
;
A
#
# COMPACT_ATOMS: atom_id res chain seq x y z
N MET A 1 14.13 3.22 -29.41
CA MET A 1 13.54 2.32 -28.40
C MET A 1 12.03 2.47 -28.46
N ARG A 2 11.28 1.39 -28.29
CA ARG A 2 9.81 1.43 -28.29
C ARG A 2 9.34 1.56 -26.84
N GLU A 3 8.72 2.68 -26.50
CA GLU A 3 8.07 2.84 -25.20
C GLU A 3 6.71 2.14 -25.23
N GLU A 4 6.46 1.29 -24.24
CA GLU A 4 5.14 0.71 -24.00
C GLU A 4 4.52 1.39 -22.78
N VAL A 5 3.37 2.03 -22.93
CA VAL A 5 2.66 2.66 -21.81
C VAL A 5 2.11 1.57 -20.91
N LEU A 6 2.49 1.58 -19.63
CA LEU A 6 1.93 0.65 -18.66
C LEU A 6 0.54 1.14 -18.22
N PRO A 7 -0.48 0.25 -18.21
CA PRO A 7 -1.80 0.61 -17.73
C PRO A 7 -1.80 0.74 -16.20
N GLY A 8 -2.21 1.90 -15.67
CA GLY A 8 -2.38 2.13 -14.23
C GLY A 8 -1.65 3.37 -13.69
N GLY A 9 -1.88 3.68 -12.41
CA GLY A 9 -1.35 4.85 -11.71
C GLY A 9 -2.22 6.10 -11.86
N ASN A 10 -2.43 6.84 -10.76
CA ASN A 10 -3.17 8.11 -10.76
C ASN A 10 -2.29 9.33 -11.14
N THR A 11 -1.00 9.10 -11.40
CA THR A 11 0.01 10.11 -11.77
C THR A 11 0.51 9.90 -13.21
N THR A 12 1.22 10.90 -13.76
CA THR A 12 1.83 10.87 -15.11
C THR A 12 2.51 9.52 -15.37
N GLY A 13 1.97 8.76 -16.33
CA GLY A 13 2.13 7.31 -16.44
C GLY A 13 3.56 6.78 -16.58
N ALA A 14 3.75 5.53 -16.17
CA ALA A 14 4.98 4.79 -16.34
C ALA A 14 5.06 4.15 -17.74
N VAL A 15 6.25 4.05 -18.30
CA VAL A 15 6.51 3.36 -19.56
C VAL A 15 7.51 2.23 -19.35
N LEU A 16 7.36 1.15 -20.10
CA LEU A 16 8.29 0.04 -20.16
C LEU A 16 9.22 0.24 -21.36
N ILE A 17 10.54 0.20 -21.13
CA ILE A 17 11.58 0.32 -22.14
C ILE A 17 12.57 -0.82 -21.91
N ASP A 18 12.65 -1.76 -22.86
CA ASP A 18 13.57 -2.89 -22.82
C ASP A 18 13.55 -3.68 -21.48
N GLY A 19 12.36 -3.81 -20.87
CA GLY A 19 12.15 -4.51 -19.60
C GLY A 19 12.37 -3.67 -18.33
N VAL A 20 12.63 -2.37 -18.47
CA VAL A 20 12.80 -1.41 -17.37
C VAL A 20 11.60 -0.47 -17.31
N VAL A 21 11.09 -0.22 -16.11
CA VAL A 21 10.03 0.75 -15.87
C VAL A 21 10.64 2.13 -15.73
N HIS A 22 10.22 3.08 -16.56
CA HIS A 22 10.57 4.49 -16.48
C HIS A 22 9.35 5.28 -16.03
N LYS A 23 9.47 6.04 -14.94
CA LYS A 23 8.40 6.91 -14.44
C LYS A 23 8.94 8.25 -13.97
N ARG A 24 8.07 9.23 -13.80
CA ARG A 24 8.48 10.56 -13.32
C ARG A 24 9.14 10.43 -11.94
N ALA A 25 10.36 10.92 -11.81
CA ALA A 25 11.03 11.05 -10.51
C ALA A 25 10.41 12.20 -9.69
N SER A 26 10.45 12.03 -8.38
CA SER A 26 10.02 13.01 -7.39
C SER A 26 11.14 13.27 -6.36
N ARG A 27 10.97 14.30 -5.52
CA ARG A 27 11.97 14.65 -4.49
C ARG A 27 12.32 13.49 -3.53
N TRP A 28 11.39 12.57 -3.32
CA TRP A 28 11.55 11.41 -2.43
C TRP A 28 12.16 10.19 -3.14
N THR A 29 12.24 10.17 -4.48
CA THR A 29 12.75 9.03 -5.25
C THR A 29 14.15 8.58 -4.80
N PRO A 30 15.14 9.48 -4.53
CA PRO A 30 16.44 9.03 -4.03
C PRO A 30 16.36 8.26 -2.70
N THR A 31 15.45 8.65 -1.80
CA THR A 31 15.25 7.99 -0.50
C THR A 31 14.53 6.66 -0.68
N VAL A 32 13.49 6.60 -1.53
CA VAL A 32 12.81 5.35 -1.90
C VAL A 32 13.78 4.37 -2.56
N HIS A 33 14.65 4.84 -3.46
CA HIS A 33 15.70 4.03 -4.05
C HIS A 33 16.67 3.45 -3.00
N ALA A 34 16.97 4.18 -1.93
CA ALA A 34 17.80 3.65 -0.85
C ALA A 34 17.10 2.50 -0.11
N VAL A 35 15.78 2.59 0.09
CA VAL A 35 14.97 1.49 0.66
C VAL A 35 14.97 0.27 -0.26
N LEU A 36 14.72 0.47 -1.56
CA LEU A 36 14.69 -0.64 -2.53
C LEU A 36 16.05 -1.35 -2.64
N ARG A 37 17.16 -0.61 -2.62
CA ARG A 37 18.51 -1.20 -2.56
C ARG A 37 18.73 -1.99 -1.28
N HIS A 38 18.32 -1.45 -0.12
CA HIS A 38 18.42 -2.18 1.15
C HIS A 38 17.63 -3.49 1.14
N LEU A 39 16.45 -3.50 0.52
CA LEU A 39 15.66 -4.72 0.33
C LEU A 39 16.36 -5.71 -0.62
N GLU A 40 16.91 -5.23 -1.74
CA GLU A 40 17.69 -6.05 -2.68
C GLU A 40 18.92 -6.67 -2.01
N ASP A 41 19.69 -5.88 -1.25
CA ASP A 41 20.88 -6.33 -0.52
C ASP A 41 20.54 -7.40 0.53
N ALA A 42 19.33 -7.35 1.08
CA ALA A 42 18.80 -8.36 1.99
C ALA A 42 18.21 -9.60 1.28
N GLY A 43 18.25 -9.65 -0.06
CA GLY A 43 17.73 -10.74 -0.88
C GLY A 43 16.20 -10.76 -0.99
N PHE A 44 15.54 -9.62 -0.79
CA PHE A 44 14.09 -9.51 -0.96
C PHE A 44 13.71 -9.33 -2.43
N ASP A 45 13.12 -10.37 -3.01
CA ASP A 45 12.77 -10.48 -4.43
C ASP A 45 11.33 -10.04 -4.76
N ALA A 46 10.57 -9.61 -3.75
CA ALA A 46 9.17 -9.21 -3.89
C ALA A 46 8.95 -7.69 -3.89
N ALA A 47 9.94 -6.94 -4.40
CA ALA A 47 9.93 -5.50 -4.63
C ALA A 47 10.70 -5.18 -5.93
N PRO A 48 10.40 -4.07 -6.62
CA PRO A 48 11.22 -3.65 -7.74
C PRO A 48 12.62 -3.21 -7.27
N ARG A 49 13.62 -3.42 -8.11
CA ARG A 49 14.99 -2.92 -7.88
C ARG A 49 15.14 -1.51 -8.40
N ALA A 50 15.87 -0.68 -7.67
CA ALA A 50 16.21 0.67 -8.10
C ALA A 50 17.39 0.63 -9.09
N LEU A 51 17.11 0.97 -10.36
CA LEU A 51 18.11 0.94 -11.44
C LEU A 51 18.73 2.33 -11.72
N GLY A 52 18.32 3.35 -10.97
CA GLY A 52 18.85 4.70 -11.07
C GLY A 52 17.91 5.63 -11.84
N PHE A 53 18.49 6.53 -12.63
CA PHE A 53 17.74 7.51 -13.41
C PHE A 53 18.21 7.46 -14.86
N ASP A 54 17.29 7.70 -15.80
CA ASP A 54 17.66 7.83 -17.22
C ASP A 54 18.18 9.24 -17.56
N ASP A 55 18.61 9.43 -18.80
CA ASP A 55 19.15 10.71 -19.30
C ASP A 55 18.15 11.87 -19.25
N GLN A 56 16.85 11.58 -19.10
CA GLN A 56 15.78 12.57 -18.94
C GLN A 56 15.45 12.83 -17.46
N GLY A 57 16.14 12.16 -16.53
CA GLY A 57 15.89 12.25 -15.09
C GLY A 57 14.66 11.47 -14.63
N ARG A 58 14.13 10.54 -15.44
CA ARG A 58 13.05 9.63 -15.01
C ARG A 58 13.63 8.57 -14.08
N GLU A 59 12.85 8.19 -13.08
CA GLU A 59 13.12 7.05 -12.22
C GLU A 59 13.12 5.76 -13.04
N MET A 60 14.13 4.90 -12.83
CA MET A 60 14.24 3.58 -13.45
C MET A 60 14.11 2.47 -12.40
N LEU A 61 13.13 1.59 -12.59
CA LEU A 61 12.87 0.44 -11.73
C LEU A 61 12.85 -0.86 -12.53
N SER A 62 13.26 -1.98 -11.93
CA SER A 62 13.05 -3.29 -12.58
C SER A 62 11.57 -3.61 -12.67
N TYR A 63 11.14 -4.17 -13.80
CA TYR A 63 9.77 -4.65 -13.97
C TYR A 63 9.48 -5.87 -13.08
N LEU A 64 8.32 -5.88 -12.41
CA LEU A 64 7.79 -7.06 -11.72
C LEU A 64 6.93 -7.86 -12.73
N PRO A 65 7.33 -9.08 -13.12
CA PRO A 65 6.57 -9.87 -14.07
C PRO A 65 5.29 -10.43 -13.43
N GLY A 66 4.14 -9.98 -13.91
CA GLY A 66 2.83 -10.47 -13.48
C GLY A 66 1.70 -9.58 -13.98
N GLU A 67 0.48 -9.85 -13.51
CA GLU A 67 -0.70 -9.02 -13.72
C GLU A 67 -0.97 -8.09 -12.54
N THR A 68 -1.57 -6.94 -12.83
CA THR A 68 -2.19 -6.04 -11.85
C THR A 68 -3.70 -6.00 -12.08
N ILE A 69 -4.45 -5.42 -11.13
CA ILE A 69 -5.88 -5.16 -11.34
C ILE A 69 -6.10 -4.23 -12.55
N GLY A 70 -5.26 -3.18 -12.66
CA GLY A 70 -5.43 -2.14 -13.66
C GLY A 70 -6.81 -1.48 -13.57
N GLY A 71 -7.46 -1.25 -14.71
CA GLY A 71 -8.83 -0.71 -14.78
C GLY A 71 -9.93 -1.76 -14.87
N ARG A 72 -9.67 -3.03 -14.49
CA ARG A 72 -10.63 -4.13 -14.64
C ARG A 72 -11.77 -4.01 -13.63
N GLU A 73 -13.01 -4.14 -14.11
CA GLU A 73 -14.20 -4.33 -13.29
C GLU A 73 -15.07 -5.46 -13.89
N PRO A 74 -15.47 -6.49 -13.12
CA PRO A 74 -15.12 -6.71 -11.71
C PRO A 74 -13.64 -7.01 -11.52
N TRP A 75 -13.12 -6.76 -10.31
CA TRP A 75 -11.74 -7.11 -9.94
C TRP A 75 -11.46 -8.61 -10.13
N PRO A 76 -10.22 -8.99 -10.48
CA PRO A 76 -9.85 -10.40 -10.56
C PRO A 76 -10.10 -11.16 -9.25
N GLY A 77 -10.46 -12.45 -9.36
CA GLY A 77 -10.82 -13.28 -8.19
C GLY A 77 -9.69 -13.41 -7.15
N TRP A 78 -8.43 -13.22 -7.53
CA TRP A 78 -7.32 -13.23 -6.58
C TRP A 78 -7.39 -12.07 -5.58
N ALA A 79 -8.02 -10.94 -5.92
CA ALA A 79 -8.09 -9.76 -5.04
C ALA A 79 -8.92 -10.03 -3.78
N THR A 80 -9.84 -10.99 -3.85
CA THR A 80 -10.67 -11.45 -2.72
C THR A 80 -10.28 -12.84 -2.22
N ALA A 81 -9.28 -13.50 -2.81
CA ALA A 81 -8.85 -14.83 -2.39
C ALA A 81 -8.14 -14.81 -1.02
N ASP A 82 -8.49 -15.76 -0.16
CA ASP A 82 -7.83 -15.95 1.15
C ASP A 82 -6.33 -16.25 1.00
N THR A 83 -5.95 -17.04 -0.01
CA THR A 83 -4.55 -17.37 -0.29
C THR A 83 -3.73 -16.13 -0.63
N MET A 84 -4.33 -15.15 -1.33
CA MET A 84 -3.68 -13.87 -1.60
C MET A 84 -3.53 -13.04 -0.33
N LEU A 85 -4.59 -12.97 0.50
CA LEU A 85 -4.57 -12.24 1.75
C LEU A 85 -3.46 -12.74 2.71
N VAL A 86 -3.25 -14.06 2.77
CA VAL A 86 -2.15 -14.66 3.54
C VAL A 86 -0.78 -14.24 2.99
N GLN A 87 -0.61 -14.22 1.67
CA GLN A 87 0.65 -13.80 1.04
C GLN A 87 0.94 -12.31 1.32
N VAL A 88 -0.09 -11.46 1.28
CA VAL A 88 0.03 -10.03 1.63
C VAL A 88 0.46 -9.84 3.08
N GLY A 89 -0.16 -10.54 4.04
CA GLY A 89 0.24 -10.47 5.44
C GLY A 89 1.70 -10.85 5.67
N ARG A 90 2.14 -11.95 5.03
CA ARG A 90 3.55 -12.40 5.09
C ARG A 90 4.51 -11.42 4.41
N TRP A 91 4.10 -10.84 3.28
CA TRP A 91 4.88 -9.83 2.56
C TRP A 91 5.11 -8.60 3.44
N LEU A 92 4.04 -8.05 4.03
CA LEU A 92 4.11 -6.91 4.95
C LEU A 92 5.02 -7.21 6.14
N ARG A 93 4.95 -8.42 6.71
CA ARG A 93 5.82 -8.82 7.81
C ARG A 93 7.30 -8.82 7.39
N ARG A 94 7.62 -9.41 6.23
CA ARG A 94 8.99 -9.47 5.72
C ARG A 94 9.55 -8.07 5.45
N VAL A 95 8.78 -7.18 4.80
CA VAL A 95 9.20 -5.79 4.56
C VAL A 95 9.51 -5.09 5.88
N HIS A 96 8.60 -5.16 6.86
CA HIS A 96 8.82 -4.51 8.15
C HIS A 96 10.00 -5.07 8.94
N ASP A 97 10.25 -6.38 8.88
CA ASP A 97 11.40 -6.99 9.54
C ASP A 97 12.72 -6.54 8.89
N LEU A 98 12.76 -6.49 7.56
CA LEU A 98 13.95 -6.06 6.82
C LEU A 98 14.23 -4.57 6.99
N THR A 99 13.20 -3.73 7.09
CA THR A 99 13.36 -2.27 7.20
C THR A 99 13.47 -1.75 8.62
N ALA A 100 13.31 -2.60 9.65
CA ALA A 100 13.47 -2.21 11.05
C ALA A 100 14.89 -1.72 11.41
N GLY A 101 15.90 -2.16 10.65
CA GLY A 101 17.29 -1.71 10.78
C GLY A 101 17.73 -0.72 9.70
N PHE A 102 16.83 -0.26 8.84
CA PHE A 102 17.18 0.64 7.75
C PHE A 102 17.62 2.00 8.30
N THR A 103 18.77 2.46 7.83
CA THR A 103 19.27 3.82 8.09
C THR A 103 19.15 4.61 6.79
N PRO A 104 18.33 5.67 6.74
CA PRO A 104 18.16 6.44 5.53
C PRO A 104 19.40 7.32 5.25
N PRO A 105 19.55 7.83 4.02
CA PRO A 105 20.47 8.93 3.74
C PRO A 105 20.26 10.12 4.67
N SER A 106 21.31 10.91 4.92
CA SER A 106 21.23 12.07 5.82
C SER A 106 20.27 13.17 5.33
N ASP A 107 20.00 13.21 4.03
CA ASP A 107 19.10 14.13 3.35
C ASP A 107 17.73 13.47 3.03
N GLU A 108 17.30 12.54 3.90
CA GLU A 108 16.06 11.79 3.70
C GLU A 108 14.87 12.69 3.36
N CYS A 109 14.14 12.28 2.32
CA CYS A 109 12.95 12.96 1.85
C CYS A 109 11.87 11.92 1.56
N TRP A 110 10.73 12.06 2.21
CA TRP A 110 9.58 11.16 2.05
C TRP A 110 8.40 11.91 1.41
N PHE A 111 7.51 11.17 0.74
CA PHE A 111 6.31 11.75 0.14
C PHE A 111 5.47 12.49 1.18
N VAL A 112 5.10 11.76 2.23
CA VAL A 112 4.39 12.24 3.40
C VAL A 112 5.04 11.61 4.62
N GLY A 113 5.30 12.40 5.66
CA GLY A 113 5.66 11.82 6.95
C GLY A 113 6.66 12.63 7.76
N ARG A 114 7.37 11.88 8.59
CA ARG A 114 8.37 12.31 9.56
C ARG A 114 9.73 11.71 9.18
N THR A 115 10.80 12.28 9.72
CA THR A 115 12.16 11.72 9.71
C THR A 115 12.17 10.33 10.33
N MET A 116 13.01 9.45 9.81
CA MET A 116 13.19 8.12 10.35
C MET A 116 13.73 8.19 11.78
N GLY A 117 13.36 7.24 12.63
CA GLY A 117 13.71 7.29 14.04
C GLY A 117 13.60 5.95 14.75
N PRO A 118 14.08 5.86 16.01
CA PRO A 118 14.12 4.60 16.75
C PRO A 118 12.75 3.92 16.83
N GLY A 119 12.72 2.61 16.55
CA GLY A 119 11.52 1.78 16.62
C GLY A 119 10.57 1.88 15.43
N LEU A 120 10.84 2.77 14.46
CA LEU A 120 10.09 2.80 13.21
C LEU A 120 10.62 1.73 12.24
N VAL A 121 9.78 1.43 11.26
CA VAL A 121 10.11 0.66 10.06
C VAL A 121 9.85 1.54 8.84
N VAL A 122 10.30 1.13 7.66
CA VAL A 122 9.78 1.70 6.41
C VAL A 122 8.60 0.85 5.96
N GLY A 123 7.41 1.45 6.01
CA GLY A 123 6.18 0.85 5.48
C GLY A 123 5.99 1.20 4.00
N HIS A 124 5.25 0.38 3.26
CA HIS A 124 4.89 0.70 1.87
C HIS A 124 3.83 1.81 1.80
N GLN A 125 3.00 1.95 2.84
CA GLN A 125 1.90 2.89 3.03
C GLN A 125 0.71 2.75 2.08
N ASP A 126 0.87 2.03 0.97
CA ASP A 126 -0.18 1.75 -0.02
C ASP A 126 -0.07 0.33 -0.61
N ALA A 127 0.19 -0.66 0.25
CA ALA A 127 0.20 -2.08 -0.14
C ALA A 127 -1.25 -2.60 -0.26
N SER A 128 -1.95 -2.12 -1.28
CA SER A 128 -3.37 -2.31 -1.58
C SER A 128 -3.57 -3.17 -2.85
N PRO A 129 -4.77 -3.75 -3.07
CA PRO A 129 -4.98 -4.66 -4.20
C PRO A 129 -4.62 -4.10 -5.57
N TYR A 130 -4.83 -2.80 -5.80
CA TYR A 130 -4.54 -2.16 -7.09
C TYR A 130 -3.02 -1.96 -7.35
N ASN A 131 -2.18 -2.06 -6.32
CA ASN A 131 -0.71 -2.00 -6.42
C ASN A 131 -0.05 -3.39 -6.38
N ALA A 132 -0.82 -4.46 -6.20
CA ALA A 132 -0.30 -5.82 -6.18
C ALA A 132 0.01 -6.32 -7.59
N VAL A 133 1.14 -7.00 -7.74
CA VAL A 133 1.53 -7.73 -8.95
C VAL A 133 1.45 -9.22 -8.64
N VAL A 134 0.72 -9.97 -9.47
CA VAL A 134 0.37 -11.37 -9.24
C VAL A 134 0.73 -12.22 -10.45
N ASP A 135 1.22 -13.43 -10.23
CA ASP A 135 1.51 -14.43 -11.25
C ASP A 135 0.71 -15.70 -10.92
N GLY A 136 -0.44 -15.86 -11.57
CA GLY A 136 -1.41 -16.89 -11.22
C GLY A 136 -2.01 -16.68 -9.84
N ASP A 137 -1.64 -17.53 -8.88
CA ASP A 137 -2.03 -17.44 -7.47
C ASP A 137 -0.92 -16.89 -6.56
N ARG A 138 0.26 -16.59 -7.12
CA ARG A 138 1.43 -16.12 -6.39
C ARG A 138 1.53 -14.60 -6.38
N LEU A 139 1.65 -14.01 -5.19
CA LEU A 139 2.04 -12.60 -5.06
C LEU A 139 3.49 -12.44 -5.50
N VAL A 140 3.72 -11.64 -6.54
CA VAL A 140 5.04 -11.28 -7.03
C VAL A 140 5.62 -10.16 -6.16
N GLY A 141 4.78 -9.19 -5.78
CA GLY A 141 5.18 -8.06 -4.94
C GLY A 141 4.22 -6.90 -5.09
N PHE A 142 4.62 -5.73 -4.60
CA PHE A 142 3.90 -4.48 -4.79
C PHE A 142 4.73 -3.49 -5.60
N CYS A 143 4.06 -2.78 -6.50
CA CYS A 143 4.57 -1.59 -7.16
C CYS A 143 4.13 -0.33 -6.42
N ASP A 144 4.53 0.84 -6.93
CA ASP A 144 4.17 2.16 -6.38
C ASP A 144 4.70 2.46 -4.97
N TRP A 145 6.03 2.37 -4.83
CA TRP A 145 6.76 2.69 -3.60
C TRP A 145 6.88 4.19 -3.31
N ASP A 146 6.22 5.08 -4.07
CA ASP A 146 6.32 6.54 -3.87
C ASP A 146 5.88 6.96 -2.48
N THR A 147 4.90 6.27 -1.92
CA THR A 147 4.36 6.56 -0.59
C THR A 147 5.13 5.89 0.54
N ALA A 148 6.15 5.08 0.23
CA ALA A 148 6.94 4.40 1.23
C ALA A 148 7.60 5.41 2.19
N GLY A 149 7.65 5.07 3.46
CA GLY A 149 8.25 5.96 4.46
C GLY A 149 8.12 5.47 5.90
N PRO A 150 8.69 6.24 6.85
CA PRO A 150 8.74 5.89 8.25
C PRO A 150 7.35 5.65 8.83
N SER A 151 7.16 4.47 9.42
CA SER A 151 5.88 3.98 9.93
C SER A 151 6.05 3.18 11.21
N SER A 152 4.97 3.03 11.96
CA SER A 152 4.85 1.84 12.82
C SER A 152 4.33 0.66 12.00
N ARG A 153 4.58 -0.54 12.49
CA ARG A 153 4.07 -1.78 11.89
C ARG A 153 2.54 -1.78 11.82
N GLU A 154 1.91 -1.35 12.91
CA GLU A 154 0.47 -1.22 13.07
C GLU A 154 -0.13 -0.28 12.03
N TRP A 155 0.52 0.87 11.80
CA TRP A 155 0.00 1.92 10.93
C TRP A 155 -0.01 1.51 9.45
N ASP A 156 1.05 0.83 9.01
CA ASP A 156 1.14 0.32 7.64
C ASP A 156 0.14 -0.84 7.41
N LEU A 157 0.10 -1.78 8.36
CA LEU A 157 -0.82 -2.92 8.33
C LEU A 157 -2.30 -2.50 8.36
N ALA A 158 -2.62 -1.42 9.09
CA ALA A 158 -3.96 -0.87 9.19
C ALA A 158 -4.51 -0.42 7.82
N PHE A 159 -3.68 0.14 6.94
CA PHE A 159 -4.12 0.55 5.61
C PHE A 159 -4.37 -0.66 4.71
N SER A 160 -3.49 -1.67 4.73
CA SER A 160 -3.73 -2.92 4.00
C SER A 160 -4.98 -3.64 4.52
N ALA A 161 -5.25 -3.64 5.83
CA ALA A 161 -6.49 -4.19 6.36
C ALA A 161 -7.72 -3.46 5.79
N LEU A 162 -7.68 -2.13 5.71
CA LEU A 162 -8.76 -1.33 5.13
C LEU A 162 -9.09 -1.75 3.69
N THR A 163 -8.06 -2.02 2.87
CA THR A 163 -8.22 -2.29 1.44
C THR A 163 -8.40 -3.77 1.07
N TRP A 164 -7.84 -4.70 1.85
CA TRP A 164 -7.83 -6.14 1.54
C TRP A 164 -8.91 -6.96 2.28
N VAL A 165 -9.36 -6.47 3.44
CA VAL A 165 -10.43 -7.07 4.27
C VAL A 165 -11.81 -6.49 3.91
N PRO A 166 -11.90 -5.82 2.75
CA PRO A 166 -12.71 -4.61 2.52
C PRO A 166 -13.41 -4.06 3.77
N LEU A 167 -12.67 -3.53 4.74
CA LEU A 167 -13.29 -2.78 5.85
C LEU A 167 -13.88 -1.46 5.36
N ALA A 168 -13.50 -1.00 4.17
CA ALA A 168 -14.10 0.15 3.54
C ALA A 168 -15.63 0.03 3.38
N ALA A 169 -16.31 1.16 3.49
CA ALA A 169 -17.74 1.26 3.21
C ALA A 169 -18.02 0.77 1.78
N PRO A 170 -19.11 0.02 1.54
CA PRO A 170 -19.53 -0.30 0.17
C PRO A 170 -19.64 0.98 -0.67
N ARG A 171 -19.09 0.97 -1.89
CA ARG A 171 -19.06 2.16 -2.76
C ARG A 171 -20.48 2.66 -3.11
N ASP A 172 -21.45 1.76 -3.13
CA ASP A 172 -22.87 2.03 -3.38
C ASP A 172 -23.65 2.43 -2.12
N GLY A 173 -23.02 2.42 -0.95
CA GLY A 173 -23.65 2.74 0.34
C GLY A 173 -24.61 1.67 0.85
N SER A 174 -24.57 0.45 0.28
CA SER A 174 -25.39 -0.66 0.75
C SER A 174 -25.09 -1.01 2.22
N PRO A 175 -26.11 -1.38 3.02
CA PRO A 175 -25.91 -1.77 4.40
C PRO A 175 -25.15 -3.10 4.47
N VAL A 176 -24.23 -3.19 5.42
CA VAL A 176 -23.45 -4.40 5.69
C VAL A 176 -24.26 -5.32 6.60
N GLY A 177 -24.60 -6.51 6.11
CA GLY A 177 -25.31 -7.52 6.90
C GLY A 177 -24.40 -8.33 7.85
N ASP A 178 -25.00 -9.06 8.79
CA ASP A 178 -24.26 -9.81 9.82
C ASP A 178 -23.31 -10.88 9.26
N ASP A 179 -23.68 -11.56 8.17
CA ASP A 179 -22.81 -12.54 7.51
C ASP A 179 -21.57 -11.88 6.91
N ASP A 180 -21.72 -10.69 6.33
CA ASP A 180 -20.62 -9.92 5.77
C ASP A 180 -19.69 -9.41 6.89
N LEU A 181 -20.23 -8.98 8.03
CA LEU A 181 -19.43 -8.64 9.21
C LEU A 181 -18.61 -9.84 9.73
N ARG A 182 -19.23 -11.02 9.81
CA ARG A 182 -18.53 -12.26 10.20
C ARG A 182 -17.40 -12.59 9.24
N GLU A 183 -17.63 -12.46 7.94
CA GLU A 183 -16.63 -12.74 6.92
C GLU A 183 -15.47 -11.72 6.95
N ARG A 184 -15.78 -10.42 7.06
CA ARG A 184 -14.75 -9.38 7.24
C ARG A 184 -13.92 -9.61 8.50
N SER A 185 -14.55 -9.97 9.62
CA SER A 185 -13.83 -10.33 10.85
C SER A 185 -12.93 -11.55 10.62
N ARG A 186 -13.44 -12.62 9.98
CA ARG A 186 -12.64 -13.81 9.64
C ARG A 186 -11.41 -13.47 8.79
N ARG A 187 -11.60 -12.64 7.75
CA ARG A 187 -10.52 -12.19 6.87
C ARG A 187 -9.51 -11.28 7.58
N LEU A 188 -9.97 -10.41 8.47
CA LEU A 188 -9.08 -9.59 9.29
C LEU A 188 -8.12 -10.48 10.10
N ARG A 189 -8.66 -11.51 10.75
CA ARG A 189 -7.85 -12.49 11.50
C ARG A 189 -6.84 -13.17 10.60
N LEU A 190 -7.28 -13.64 9.42
CA LEU A 190 -6.40 -14.28 8.46
C LEU A 190 -5.21 -13.40 8.07
N LEU A 191 -5.45 -12.12 7.81
CA LEU A 191 -4.39 -11.14 7.51
C LEU A 191 -3.44 -10.95 8.71
N LEU A 192 -3.99 -10.73 9.90
CA LEU A 192 -3.22 -10.47 11.12
C LEU A 192 -2.41 -11.71 11.55
N ASP A 193 -2.95 -12.91 11.39
CA ASP A 193 -2.28 -14.16 11.70
C ASP A 193 -1.16 -14.45 10.68
N ALA A 194 -1.41 -14.19 9.40
CA ALA A 194 -0.39 -14.31 8.35
C ALA A 194 0.77 -13.31 8.54
N TYR A 195 0.48 -12.12 9.05
CA TYR A 195 1.48 -11.13 9.47
C TYR A 195 2.23 -11.56 10.75
N GLY A 196 1.59 -12.38 11.59
CA GLY A 196 2.06 -12.69 12.94
C GLY A 196 1.92 -11.49 13.89
N TYR A 197 0.80 -10.78 13.80
CA TYR A 197 0.51 -9.60 14.62
C TYR A 197 0.23 -10.02 16.07
N ALA A 198 1.14 -9.64 16.98
CA ALA A 198 1.06 -9.93 18.40
C ALA A 198 0.67 -8.71 19.26
N GLY A 199 0.32 -7.59 18.61
CA GLY A 199 -0.10 -6.37 19.30
C GLY A 199 -1.54 -6.44 19.83
N ASP A 200 -1.93 -5.39 20.56
CA ASP A 200 -3.28 -5.27 21.09
C ASP A 200 -4.30 -5.04 19.96
N ARG A 201 -5.31 -5.91 19.88
CA ARG A 201 -6.39 -5.82 18.88
C ARG A 201 -7.26 -4.58 19.10
N GLY A 202 -7.38 -4.08 20.34
CA GLY A 202 -8.06 -2.81 20.63
C GLY A 202 -7.30 -1.61 20.07
N GLY A 203 -5.98 -1.56 20.28
CA GLY A 203 -5.09 -0.59 19.65
C GLY A 203 -5.13 -0.65 18.12
N PHE A 204 -5.16 -1.85 17.54
CA PHE A 204 -5.31 -2.03 16.10
C PHE A 204 -6.67 -1.50 15.59
N ALA A 205 -7.76 -1.78 16.33
CA ALA A 205 -9.09 -1.25 16.01
C ALA A 205 -9.13 0.28 15.96
N ALA A 206 -8.39 0.95 16.86
CA ALA A 206 -8.25 2.40 16.85
C ALA A 206 -7.35 2.91 15.70
N ALA A 207 -6.34 2.14 15.29
CA ALA A 207 -5.39 2.53 14.25
C ALA A 207 -6.02 2.58 12.85
N VAL A 208 -6.92 1.65 12.51
CA VAL A 208 -7.59 1.59 11.19
C VAL A 208 -8.33 2.89 10.81
N PRO A 209 -9.28 3.41 11.61
CA PRO A 209 -9.99 4.64 11.26
C PRO A 209 -9.09 5.87 11.29
N GLN A 210 -8.09 5.92 12.18
CA GLN A 210 -7.09 7.00 12.20
C GLN A 210 -6.26 7.02 10.92
N ARG A 211 -5.81 5.84 10.45
CA ARG A 211 -5.06 5.70 9.20
C ARG A 211 -5.89 6.09 7.98
N ALA A 212 -7.16 5.72 7.96
CA ALA A 212 -8.10 6.08 6.90
C ALA A 212 -8.29 7.61 6.81
N ARG A 213 -8.57 8.28 7.94
CA ARG A 213 -8.69 9.74 7.99
C ARG A 213 -7.41 10.44 7.59
N ARG A 214 -6.26 9.97 8.07
CA ARG A 214 -4.97 10.55 7.67
C ARG A 214 -4.74 10.46 6.15
N GLN A 215 -5.14 9.37 5.50
CA GLN A 215 -5.05 9.27 4.05
C GLN A 215 -5.97 10.27 3.35
N ALA A 216 -7.20 10.42 3.84
CA ALA A 216 -8.15 11.41 3.32
C ALA A 216 -7.60 12.85 3.47
N ASP A 217 -7.04 13.18 4.63
CA ASP A 217 -6.44 14.49 4.90
C ASP A 217 -5.28 14.79 3.94
N VAL A 218 -4.42 13.81 3.68
CA VAL A 218 -3.32 13.95 2.71
C VAL A 218 -3.86 14.25 1.31
N ILE A 219 -4.86 13.49 0.85
CA ILE A 219 -5.47 13.70 -0.47
C ILE A 219 -6.08 15.10 -0.55
N ARG A 220 -6.87 15.51 0.45
CA ARG A 220 -7.49 16.84 0.48
C ARG A 220 -6.45 17.95 0.50
N HIS A 221 -5.43 17.83 1.34
CA HIS A 221 -4.37 18.84 1.43
C HIS A 221 -3.63 19.04 0.10
N LEU A 222 -3.32 17.94 -0.61
CA LEU A 222 -2.68 18.02 -1.92
C LEU A 222 -3.62 18.60 -2.99
N ALA A 223 -4.91 18.24 -2.95
CA ALA A 223 -5.92 18.81 -3.84
C ALA A 223 -6.09 20.33 -3.62
N ASP A 224 -6.15 20.77 -2.37
CA ASP A 224 -6.23 22.19 -1.99
C ASP A 224 -4.97 22.97 -2.42
N ALA A 225 -3.81 22.29 -2.48
CA ALA A 225 -2.56 22.83 -3.02
C ALA A 225 -2.50 22.84 -4.56
N GLY A 226 -3.56 22.39 -5.25
CA GLY A 226 -3.68 22.40 -6.70
C GLY A 226 -3.13 21.14 -7.41
N ASP A 227 -2.86 20.06 -6.68
CA ASP A 227 -2.45 18.80 -7.31
C ASP A 227 -3.64 18.13 -8.03
N GLY A 228 -3.51 17.97 -9.35
CA GLY A 228 -4.57 17.43 -10.19
C GLY A 228 -4.86 15.94 -9.93
N ALA A 229 -3.84 15.14 -9.58
CA ALA A 229 -4.02 13.73 -9.26
C ALA A 229 -4.76 13.58 -7.93
N ALA A 230 -4.40 14.37 -6.92
CA ALA A 230 -5.10 14.41 -5.65
C ALA A 230 -6.54 14.92 -5.78
N THR A 231 -6.78 15.91 -6.65
CA THR A 231 -8.13 16.39 -6.98
C THR A 231 -9.01 15.26 -7.53
N ALA A 232 -8.48 14.43 -8.42
CA ALA A 232 -9.19 13.26 -8.95
C ALA A 232 -9.49 12.20 -7.87
N LEU A 233 -8.74 12.21 -6.76
CA LEU A 233 -8.90 11.29 -5.63
C LEU A 233 -9.82 11.81 -4.51
N LEU A 234 -10.41 13.00 -4.64
CA LEU A 234 -11.39 13.50 -3.65
C LEU A 234 -12.55 12.53 -3.36
N PRO A 235 -13.11 11.78 -4.34
CA PRO A 235 -14.09 10.73 -4.05
C PRO A 235 -13.53 9.60 -3.17
N VAL A 236 -12.25 9.27 -3.32
CA VAL A 236 -11.55 8.28 -2.49
C VAL A 236 -11.35 8.82 -1.07
N ALA A 237 -10.97 10.09 -0.91
CA ALA A 237 -10.89 10.73 0.40
C ALA A 237 -12.23 10.66 1.16
N ALA A 238 -13.34 10.99 0.48
CA ALA A 238 -14.67 10.90 1.07
C ALA A 238 -15.05 9.45 1.44
N LEU A 239 -14.63 8.46 0.65
CA LEU A 239 -14.84 7.04 0.95
C LEU A 239 -14.05 6.62 2.20
N LEU A 240 -12.81 7.07 2.34
CA LEU A 240 -11.95 6.76 3.49
C LEU A 240 -12.51 7.37 4.78
N GLU A 241 -13.05 8.59 4.73
CA GLU A 241 -13.72 9.23 5.86
C GLU A 241 -14.96 8.47 6.32
N ARG A 242 -15.82 8.05 5.37
CA ARG A 242 -16.99 7.19 5.70
C ARG A 242 -16.55 5.86 6.27
N SER A 243 -15.55 5.22 5.65
CA SER A 243 -14.99 3.96 6.12
C SER A 243 -14.44 4.07 7.54
N ALA A 244 -13.82 5.20 7.90
CA ALA A 244 -13.36 5.43 9.27
C ALA A 244 -14.53 5.44 10.26
N THR A 245 -15.62 6.13 9.93
CA THR A 245 -16.85 6.15 10.74
C THR A 245 -17.48 4.76 10.87
N ASP A 246 -17.58 4.01 9.77
CA ASP A 246 -18.16 2.67 9.76
C ASP A 246 -17.33 1.69 10.58
N VAL A 247 -16.00 1.76 10.47
CA VAL A 247 -15.07 0.93 11.25
C VAL A 247 -15.17 1.23 12.74
N GLU A 248 -15.35 2.49 13.13
CA GLU A 248 -15.57 2.87 14.55
C GLU A 248 -16.90 2.39 15.10
N ALA A 249 -17.92 2.24 14.24
CA ALA A 249 -19.22 1.72 14.61
C ALA A 249 -19.24 0.18 14.75
N LEU A 250 -18.17 -0.53 14.34
CA LEU A 250 -18.09 -1.98 14.46
C LEU A 250 -18.16 -2.43 15.93
N PRO A 251 -18.91 -3.50 16.24
CA PRO A 251 -19.01 -4.00 17.60
C PRO A 251 -17.65 -4.53 18.08
N ALA A 252 -17.38 -4.45 19.39
CA ALA A 252 -16.13 -4.96 19.96
C ALA A 252 -15.84 -6.43 19.60
N THR A 253 -16.90 -7.24 19.45
CA THR A 253 -16.81 -8.64 19.04
C THR A 253 -16.18 -8.84 17.65
N PHE A 254 -16.20 -7.82 16.79
CA PHE A 254 -15.55 -7.86 15.48
C PHE A 254 -14.03 -8.06 15.58
N TRP A 255 -13.41 -7.49 16.62
CA TRP A 255 -11.95 -7.37 16.78
C TRP A 255 -11.34 -8.47 17.65
N THR A 256 -12.15 -9.16 18.45
CA THR A 256 -11.70 -10.07 19.50
C THR A 256 -11.54 -11.53 19.08
N HIS A 257 -12.02 -11.89 17.89
CA HIS A 257 -11.99 -13.28 17.42
C HIS A 257 -10.69 -13.67 16.74
#